data_AF-M1B1J7-F1
#
_entry.id   AF-M1B1J7-F1
#
_cell.length_a   1.000
_cell.length_b   1.000
_cell.length_c   1.000
_cell.angle_alpha   90.00
_cell.angle_beta   90.00
_cell.angle_gamma   90.00
#
_symmetry.space_group_name_H-M   'P 1'
#
loop_
_entity.id
_entity.type
_entity.pdbx_description
1 polymer ?
#
loop_
_entity_poly.entity_id
_entity_poly.type
_entity_poly.pdbx_seq_one_letter_code
_entity_poly.pdbx_strand_id
1 'polypeptide(L)'
;MFPDRAPNNVYLYTTFVGGSRNRELAKASRTELKEIVTSDLKQLLGAEGEPTYVNHVCWSKAFPLYGHNYDSVLDAIDKMEKNLPGLFYAGNHKGGLSVGKALSSGCNAADLVISYLEAVSTDTKNHS
;
A
#
# COMPACT_ATOMS: atom_id res chain seq x y z
N MET A 1 11.00 -18.96 -2.97
CA MET A 1 11.62 -18.33 -4.16
C MET A 1 10.73 -18.64 -5.37
N PHE A 2 10.58 -17.73 -6.34
CA PHE A 2 9.75 -17.92 -7.54
C PHE A 2 10.65 -18.09 -8.77
N PRO A 3 11.14 -19.31 -9.06
CA PRO A 3 12.17 -19.55 -10.07
C PRO A 3 11.69 -19.26 -11.51
N ASP A 4 10.39 -19.27 -11.74
CA ASP A 4 9.72 -18.96 -13.00
C ASP A 4 9.77 -17.45 -13.37
N ARG A 5 10.29 -16.60 -12.49
CA ARG A 5 10.36 -15.14 -12.70
C ARG A 5 11.67 -14.65 -13.34
N ALA A 6 12.63 -15.54 -13.58
CA ALA A 6 13.89 -15.21 -14.23
C ALA A 6 14.48 -16.43 -14.97
N PRO A 7 15.39 -16.24 -15.94
CA PRO A 7 16.19 -17.33 -16.48
C PRO A 7 16.96 -18.10 -15.40
N ASN A 8 17.14 -19.42 -15.59
CA ASN A 8 17.74 -20.31 -14.59
C ASN A 8 19.22 -20.00 -14.24
N ASN A 9 19.89 -19.18 -15.05
CA ASN A 9 21.30 -18.82 -14.89
C ASN A 9 21.51 -17.40 -14.33
N VAL A 10 20.46 -16.74 -13.83
CA VAL A 10 20.55 -15.41 -13.23
C VAL A 10 19.81 -15.35 -11.90
N TYR A 11 20.18 -14.39 -11.07
CA TYR A 11 19.43 -14.04 -9.86
C TYR A 11 18.65 -12.75 -10.07
N LEU A 12 17.36 -12.75 -9.73
CA LEU A 12 16.52 -11.56 -9.74
C LEU A 12 16.37 -11.02 -8.31
N TYR A 13 16.97 -9.86 -8.05
CA TYR A 13 16.87 -9.17 -6.77
C TYR A 13 15.87 -8.01 -6.84
N THR A 14 14.91 -8.00 -5.91
CA THR A 14 14.03 -6.86 -5.68
C THR A 14 14.48 -6.14 -4.41
N THR A 15 15.08 -4.96 -4.58
CA THR A 15 15.57 -4.14 -3.47
C THR A 15 14.64 -2.95 -3.25
N PHE A 16 14.35 -2.65 -1.98
CA PHE A 16 13.56 -1.48 -1.59
C PHE A 16 14.49 -0.40 -1.05
N VAL A 17 14.43 0.79 -1.64
CA VAL A 17 15.33 1.90 -1.29
C VAL A 17 14.51 3.08 -0.75
N GLY A 18 15.06 3.76 0.26
CA GLY A 18 14.50 4.97 0.85
C GLY A 18 13.73 4.73 2.15
N GLY A 19 12.40 4.87 2.10
CA GLY A 19 11.55 4.76 3.28
C GLY A 19 11.64 5.97 4.24
N SER A 20 11.13 5.82 5.46
CA SER A 20 11.06 6.91 6.44
C SER A 20 12.44 7.44 6.85
N ARG A 21 13.48 6.61 6.74
CA ARG A 21 14.86 6.93 7.11
C ARG A 21 15.58 7.80 6.07
N ASN A 22 15.21 7.71 4.80
CA ASN A 22 15.83 8.50 3.73
C ASN A 22 14.86 8.71 2.56
N ARG A 23 13.98 9.71 2.68
CA ARG A 23 12.91 9.97 1.70
C ARG A 23 13.44 10.48 0.36
N GLU A 24 14.49 11.29 0.38
CA GLU A 24 15.04 11.85 -0.86
C GLU A 24 15.76 10.78 -1.68
N LEU A 25 16.34 9.78 -1.03
CA LEU A 25 16.94 8.66 -1.75
C LEU A 25 15.92 7.86 -2.58
N ALA A 26 14.64 7.79 -2.16
CA ALA A 26 13.61 7.15 -2.98
C ALA A 26 13.37 7.87 -4.32
N LYS A 27 13.77 9.14 -4.44
CA LYS A 27 13.64 9.98 -5.64
C LYS A 27 14.95 10.13 -6.44
N ALA A 28 16.02 9.46 -6.00
CA ALA A 28 17.30 9.51 -6.69
C ALA A 28 17.18 8.99 -8.13
N SER A 29 18.10 9.41 -8.98
CA SER A 29 18.13 8.96 -10.37
C SER A 29 18.38 7.45 -10.44
N ARG A 30 17.99 6.84 -11.56
CA ARG A 30 18.24 5.40 -11.80
C ARG A 30 19.72 5.03 -11.68
N THR A 31 20.63 5.92 -12.08
CA THR A 31 22.08 5.69 -12.00
C THR A 31 22.56 5.67 -10.55
N GLU A 32 22.16 6.65 -9.75
CA GLU A 32 22.50 6.69 -8.32
C GLU A 32 21.92 5.49 -7.57
N LEU A 33 20.65 5.14 -7.84
CA LEU A 33 20.02 3.95 -7.25
C LEU A 33 20.74 2.67 -7.63
N LYS A 34 21.19 2.55 -8.90
CA LYS A 34 21.97 1.40 -9.36
C LYS A 34 23.27 1.27 -8.55
N GLU A 35 24.03 2.34 -8.41
CA GLU A 35 25.31 2.31 -7.68
C GLU A 35 25.13 1.92 -6.22
N ILE A 36 24.13 2.49 -5.55
CA ILE A 36 23.82 2.20 -4.14
C ILE A 36 23.42 0.74 -3.96
N VAL A 37 22.49 0.25 -4.80
CA VAL A 37 22.03 -1.14 -4.70
C VAL A 37 23.15 -2.12 -5.04
N THR A 38 23.99 -1.83 -6.05
CA THR A 38 25.16 -2.67 -6.37
C THR A 38 26.14 -2.73 -5.21
N SER A 39 26.43 -1.59 -4.56
CA SER A 39 27.30 -1.53 -3.38
C SER A 39 26.75 -2.40 -2.24
N ASP A 40 25.46 -2.26 -1.92
CA ASP A 40 24.82 -3.02 -0.86
C ASP A 40 24.79 -4.53 -1.18
N LEU A 41 24.48 -4.92 -2.42
CA LEU A 41 24.47 -6.33 -2.83
C LEU A 41 25.87 -6.94 -2.81
N LYS A 42 26.91 -6.17 -3.16
CA LYS A 42 28.30 -6.60 -3.00
C LYS A 42 28.64 -6.85 -1.55
N GLN A 43 28.29 -5.92 -0.66
CA GLN A 43 28.60 -6.05 0.77
C GLN A 43 27.82 -7.19 1.44
N LEU A 44 26.55 -7.37 1.10
CA LEU A 44 25.67 -8.32 1.78
C LEU A 44 25.75 -9.73 1.22
N LEU A 45 25.90 -9.86 -0.11
CA LEU A 45 25.81 -11.14 -0.82
C LEU A 45 27.10 -11.52 -1.56
N GLY A 46 28.11 -10.65 -1.59
CA GLY A 46 29.31 -10.87 -2.38
C GLY A 46 29.06 -10.79 -3.89
N ALA A 47 28.02 -10.06 -4.32
CA ALA A 47 27.75 -9.88 -5.75
C ALA A 47 28.90 -9.12 -6.42
N GLU A 48 29.41 -9.66 -7.53
CA GLU A 48 30.53 -9.09 -8.28
C GLU A 48 30.05 -8.50 -9.62
N GLY A 49 30.76 -7.46 -10.07
CA GLY A 49 30.47 -6.79 -11.34
C GLY A 49 29.22 -5.91 -11.32
N GLU A 50 28.72 -5.62 -12.52
CA GLU A 50 27.57 -4.74 -12.74
C GLU A 50 26.27 -5.55 -12.92
N PRO A 51 25.11 -5.02 -12.48
CA PRO A 51 23.83 -5.62 -12.80
C PRO A 51 23.64 -5.75 -14.31
N THR A 52 23.32 -6.96 -14.78
CA THR A 52 23.05 -7.22 -16.21
C THR A 52 21.76 -6.56 -16.70
N TYR A 53 20.85 -6.27 -15.77
CA TYR A 53 19.61 -5.54 -15.99
C TYR A 53 19.23 -4.77 -14.74
N VAL A 54 18.66 -3.58 -14.92
CA VAL A 54 18.15 -2.75 -13.82
C VAL A 54 16.78 -2.23 -14.24
N ASN A 55 15.80 -2.26 -13.37
CA ASN A 55 14.57 -1.48 -13.53
C ASN A 55 14.18 -0.91 -12.16
N HIS A 56 13.49 0.23 -12.15
CA HIS A 56 13.08 0.87 -10.92
C HIS A 56 11.71 1.52 -11.09
N VAL A 57 10.95 1.55 -10.00
CA VAL A 57 9.68 2.28 -9.89
C VAL A 57 9.72 3.08 -8.60
N CYS A 58 9.46 4.38 -8.71
CA CYS A 58 9.40 5.28 -7.56
C CYS A 58 7.95 5.44 -7.09
N TRP A 59 7.70 5.15 -5.82
CA TRP A 59 6.40 5.34 -5.17
C TRP A 59 6.48 6.47 -4.14
N SER A 60 6.15 7.69 -4.55
CA SER A 60 6.24 8.89 -3.69
C SER A 60 5.36 8.81 -2.43
N LYS A 61 4.29 8.01 -2.48
CA LYS A 61 3.38 7.72 -1.36
C LYS A 61 3.14 6.21 -1.25
N ALA A 62 4.23 5.44 -1.07
CA ALA A 62 4.18 3.97 -1.05
C ALA A 62 3.23 3.40 0.02
N PHE A 63 3.25 3.98 1.23
CA PHE A 63 2.45 3.52 2.36
C PHE A 63 1.88 4.70 3.18
N PRO A 64 0.62 4.62 3.64
CA PRO A 64 0.15 5.41 4.77
C PRO A 64 1.08 5.27 5.97
N LEU A 65 1.41 6.40 6.61
CA LEU A 65 2.25 6.41 7.82
C LEU A 65 1.37 6.56 9.06
N TYR A 66 1.26 5.48 9.84
CA TYR A 66 0.52 5.48 11.11
C TYR A 66 1.38 6.11 12.20
N GLY A 67 1.44 7.44 12.20
CA GLY A 67 2.20 8.22 13.18
C GLY A 67 1.49 8.41 14.51
N HIS A 68 2.10 9.17 15.42
CA HIS A 68 1.54 9.40 16.77
C HIS A 68 0.12 10.00 16.78
N ASN A 69 -0.23 10.79 15.76
CA ASN A 69 -1.54 11.45 15.70
C ASN A 69 -2.56 10.67 14.86
N TYR A 70 -2.32 9.38 14.59
CA TYR A 70 -3.19 8.63 13.67
C TYR A 70 -4.61 8.41 14.20
N ASP A 71 -4.80 8.46 15.51
CA ASP A 71 -6.14 8.39 16.13
C ASP A 71 -7.05 9.52 15.61
N SER A 72 -6.50 10.72 15.42
CA SER A 72 -7.25 11.85 14.85
C SER A 72 -7.70 11.62 13.39
N VAL A 73 -6.95 10.81 12.65
CA VAL A 73 -7.31 10.40 11.29
C VAL A 73 -8.48 9.42 11.32
N LEU A 74 -8.45 8.46 12.26
CA LEU A 74 -9.54 7.52 12.45
C LEU A 74 -10.82 8.23 12.92
N ASP A 75 -10.70 9.16 13.86
CA ASP A 75 -11.81 9.99 14.33
C ASP A 75 -12.41 10.82 13.20
N ALA A 76 -11.58 11.37 12.31
CA ALA A 76 -12.04 12.13 11.16
C ALA A 76 -12.80 11.26 10.15
N ILE A 77 -12.33 10.03 9.91
CA ILE A 77 -13.04 9.05 9.06
C ILE A 77 -14.39 8.70 9.69
N ASP A 78 -14.41 8.35 10.97
CA ASP A 78 -15.65 7.96 11.67
C ASP A 78 -16.65 9.13 11.74
N LYS A 79 -16.17 10.36 11.95
CA LYS A 79 -16.98 11.57 11.92
C LYS A 79 -17.54 11.81 10.51
N MET A 80 -16.77 11.57 9.46
CA MET A 80 -17.22 11.70 8.08
C MET A 80 -18.35 10.71 7.78
N GLU A 81 -18.17 9.42 8.13
CA GLU A 81 -19.18 8.36 7.93
C GLU A 81 -20.49 8.68 8.69
N LYS A 82 -20.39 9.17 9.93
CA LYS A 82 -21.56 9.55 10.74
C LYS A 82 -22.33 10.75 10.20
N ASN A 83 -21.63 11.74 9.65
CA ASN A 83 -22.25 12.98 9.18
C ASN A 83 -22.77 12.87 7.74
N LEU A 84 -22.42 11.82 7.01
CA LEU A 84 -22.83 11.58 5.62
C LEU A 84 -23.47 10.19 5.49
N PRO A 85 -24.77 10.04 5.85
CA PRO A 85 -25.45 8.75 5.77
C PRO A 85 -25.36 8.12 4.37
N GLY A 86 -25.00 6.84 4.33
CA GLY A 86 -24.77 6.10 3.09
C GLY A 86 -23.33 6.16 2.55
N LEU A 87 -22.45 6.97 3.16
CA LEU A 87 -21.02 6.95 2.87
C LEU A 87 -20.30 5.97 3.81
N PHE A 88 -19.56 5.03 3.22
CA PHE A 88 -18.73 4.06 3.95
C PHE A 88 -17.31 4.11 3.40
N TYR A 89 -16.34 4.38 4.28
CA TYR A 89 -14.93 4.48 3.91
C TYR A 89 -14.26 3.10 3.94
N ALA A 90 -13.68 2.72 2.81
CA ALA A 90 -12.81 1.55 2.70
C ALA A 90 -11.47 1.94 2.08
N GLY A 91 -10.38 1.46 2.68
CA GLY A 91 -9.04 1.74 2.20
C GLY A 91 -7.99 1.38 3.23
N ASN A 92 -6.73 1.36 2.80
CA ASN A 92 -5.60 0.94 3.65
C ASN A 92 -5.16 1.98 4.69
N HIS A 93 -5.85 3.12 4.79
CA HIS A 93 -5.69 4.07 5.89
C HIS A 93 -6.46 3.62 7.15
N LYS A 94 -7.39 2.67 7.02
CA LYS A 94 -8.19 2.10 8.12
C LYS A 94 -8.14 0.57 8.04
N GLY A 95 -7.80 -0.12 9.13
CA GLY A 95 -7.80 -1.58 9.17
C GLY A 95 -6.54 -2.30 8.63
N GLY A 96 -5.54 -1.57 8.10
CA GLY A 96 -4.20 -2.08 7.84
C GLY A 96 -3.71 -1.96 6.39
N LEU A 97 -2.39 -2.09 6.21
CA LEU A 97 -1.67 -1.78 4.97
C LEU A 97 -1.66 -2.90 3.91
N SER A 98 -1.84 -4.16 4.34
CA SER A 98 -1.68 -5.31 3.44
C SER A 98 -2.83 -5.42 2.43
N VAL A 99 -2.56 -6.07 1.29
CA VAL A 99 -3.58 -6.37 0.26
C VAL A 99 -4.78 -7.09 0.87
N GLY A 100 -4.56 -8.11 1.72
CA GLY A 100 -5.65 -8.84 2.36
C GLY A 100 -6.53 -7.96 3.25
N LYS A 101 -5.93 -7.04 4.01
CA LYS A 101 -6.67 -6.07 4.84
C LYS A 101 -7.48 -5.08 4.01
N ALA A 102 -6.89 -4.55 2.94
CA ALA A 102 -7.60 -3.66 2.03
C ALA A 102 -8.79 -4.37 1.35
N LEU A 103 -8.59 -5.62 0.91
CA LEU A 103 -9.65 -6.46 0.36
C LEU A 103 -10.78 -6.67 1.36
N SER A 104 -10.47 -7.10 2.59
CA SER A 104 -11.48 -7.27 3.64
C SER A 104 -12.21 -5.97 3.95
N SER A 105 -11.52 -4.82 3.96
CA SER A 105 -12.17 -3.52 4.17
C SER A 105 -13.19 -3.19 3.07
N GLY A 106 -12.88 -3.53 1.82
CA GLY A 106 -13.79 -3.33 0.69
C GLY A 106 -15.02 -4.24 0.76
N CYS A 107 -14.83 -5.53 1.07
CA CYS A 107 -15.94 -6.47 1.26
C CYS A 107 -16.87 -6.00 2.39
N ASN A 108 -16.31 -5.66 3.55
CA ASN A 108 -17.10 -5.20 4.70
C ASN A 108 -17.88 -3.91 4.39
N ALA A 109 -17.25 -2.96 3.67
CA ALA A 109 -17.95 -1.74 3.26
C ALA A 109 -19.09 -2.03 2.28
N ALA A 110 -18.93 -3.00 1.38
CA ALA A 110 -20.02 -3.42 0.49
C ALA A 110 -21.20 -4.01 1.28
N ASP A 111 -20.96 -4.86 2.26
CA ASP A 111 -22.02 -5.44 3.10
C ASP A 111 -22.77 -4.36 3.91
N LEU A 112 -22.04 -3.35 4.42
CA LEU A 112 -22.62 -2.20 5.09
C LEU A 112 -23.50 -1.37 4.15
N VAL A 113 -23.05 -1.14 2.91
CA VAL A 113 -23.85 -0.45 1.88
C VAL A 113 -25.13 -1.23 1.57
N ILE A 114 -25.03 -2.55 1.39
CA ILE A 114 -26.19 -3.40 1.11
C ILE A 114 -27.21 -3.29 2.24
N SER A 115 -26.77 -3.50 3.48
CA SER A 115 -27.63 -3.43 4.67
C SER A 115 -28.30 -2.06 4.83
N TYR A 116 -27.55 -0.98 4.57
CA TYR A 116 -28.07 0.39 4.61
C TYR A 116 -29.17 0.62 3.56
N LEU A 117 -28.94 0.22 2.30
CA LEU A 117 -29.90 0.41 1.22
C LEU A 117 -31.17 -0.44 1.41
N GLU A 118 -31.05 -1.64 1.97
CA GLU A 118 -32.18 -2.50 2.33
C GLU A 118 -33.03 -1.87 3.44
N ALA A 119 -32.40 -1.31 4.48
CA ALA A 119 -33.10 -0.62 5.56
C ALA A 119 -33.90 0.59 5.05
N VAL A 120 -33.29 1.45 4.22
CA VAL A 120 -33.94 2.63 3.63
C VAL A 120 -35.12 2.24 2.73
N SER A 121 -34.99 1.14 1.97
CA SER A 121 -36.06 0.63 1.10
C SER A 121 -37.27 0.12 1.89
N THR A 122 -37.04 -0.36 3.11
CA THR A 122 -38.09 -0.91 3.97
C THR A 122 -38.86 0.21 4.69
N ASP A 123 -38.18 1.26 5.15
CA ASP A 123 -38.83 2.45 5.75
C ASP A 123 -39.74 3.17 4.74
N THR A 124 -39.33 3.24 3.47
CA THR A 124 -40.12 3.92 2.42
C THR A 124 -41.45 3.20 2.14
N LYS A 125 -41.54 1.86 2.33
CA LYS A 125 -42.77 1.08 2.13
C LYS A 125 -43.73 1.11 3.32
N ASN A 126 -43.25 1.42 4.52
CA ASN A 126 -44.08 1.46 5.74
C ASN A 126 -44.74 2.83 5.97
N HIS A 127 -44.47 3.83 5.12
CA HIS A 127 -45.04 5.17 5.19
C HIS A 127 -45.90 5.54 3.97
N SER A 128 -46.23 4.55 3.14
CA SER A 128 -47.18 4.62 2.02
C SER A 128 -48.38 3.72 2.30
#